data_AF-A0A9X2D5J1-F1
#
_entry.id   AF-A0A9X2D5J1-F1
#
_cell.length_a   1.000
_cell.length_b   1.000
_cell.length_c   1.000
_cell.angle_alpha   90.00
_cell.angle_beta   90.00
_cell.angle_gamma   90.00
#
_symmetry.space_group_name_H-M   'P 1'
#
loop_
_entity.id
_entity.type
_entity.pdbx_description
1 polymer ?
#
loop_
_entity_poly.entity_id
_entity_poly.type
_entity_poly.pdbx_seq_one_letter_code
_entity_poly.pdbx_strand_id
1 'polypeptide(L)'
;MARLARVWGAHHKLPVTTAYAQAAPPAAGEAVRAFRAEGRRHIAVASFFLTPGPLADRAAELALEAGAAAVAEPLGAHPEVARTVLARYAVGAVELVPV
;
A
#
# COMPACT_ATOMS: atom_id res chain seq x y z
N MET A 1 -5.65 3.89 5.80
CA MET A 1 -4.77 4.18 4.63
C MET A 1 -5.06 5.52 3.94
N ALA A 2 -6.29 6.06 3.98
CA ALA A 2 -6.69 7.25 3.21
C ALA A 2 -5.79 8.50 3.39
N ARG A 3 -5.28 8.73 4.62
CA ARG A 3 -4.32 9.81 4.87
C ARG A 3 -3.03 9.64 4.07
N LEU A 4 -2.47 8.44 4.00
CA LEU A 4 -1.23 8.17 3.26
C LEU A 4 -1.43 8.38 1.76
N ALA A 5 -2.54 7.89 1.19
CA ALA A 5 -2.88 8.13 -0.21
C ALA A 5 -2.96 9.63 -0.55
N ARG A 6 -3.60 10.42 0.32
CA ARG A 6 -3.68 11.88 0.15
C ARG A 6 -2.31 12.56 0.21
N VAL A 7 -1.47 12.18 1.18
CA VAL A 7 -0.10 12.73 1.30
C VAL A 7 0.73 12.37 0.08
N TRP A 8 0.68 11.12 -0.37
CA TRP A 8 1.38 10.65 -1.56
C TRP A 8 0.93 11.40 -2.81
N GLY A 9 -0.39 11.51 -3.02
CA GLY A 9 -0.94 12.23 -4.16
C GLY A 9 -0.58 13.71 -4.15
N ALA A 10 -0.59 14.36 -2.99
CA ALA A 10 -0.19 15.75 -2.85
C ALA A 10 1.31 15.98 -3.13
N HIS A 11 2.17 15.03 -2.73
CA HIS A 11 3.61 15.07 -2.96
C HIS A 11 3.96 14.83 -4.44
N HIS A 12 3.42 13.76 -5.04
CA HIS A 12 3.73 13.35 -6.41
C HIS A 12 2.85 13.98 -7.50
N LYS A 13 1.85 14.79 -7.12
CA LYS A 13 0.90 15.44 -8.05
C LYS A 13 0.16 14.45 -8.96
N LEU A 14 -0.17 13.29 -8.42
CA LEU A 14 -0.94 12.25 -9.09
C LEU A 14 -2.19 11.94 -8.27
N PRO A 15 -3.34 11.65 -8.90
CA PRO A 15 -4.52 11.31 -8.12
C PRO A 15 -4.40 9.86 -7.63
N VAL A 16 -4.51 9.69 -6.32
CA VAL A 16 -4.31 8.41 -5.63
C VAL A 16 -5.52 8.10 -4.78
N THR A 17 -5.94 6.84 -4.79
CA THR A 17 -6.96 6.30 -3.89
C THR A 17 -6.41 5.11 -3.12
N THR A 18 -7.09 4.74 -2.04
CA THR A 18 -6.78 3.52 -1.30
C THR A 18 -7.68 2.38 -1.73
N ALA A 19 -7.10 1.19 -1.78
CA ALA A 19 -7.86 -0.05 -1.82
C ALA A 19 -7.48 -0.92 -0.61
N TYR A 20 -8.37 -1.81 -0.21
CA TYR A 20 -8.14 -2.73 0.91
C TYR A 20 -8.37 -4.17 0.44
N ALA A 21 -7.51 -5.10 0.88
CA ALA A 21 -7.71 -6.52 0.61
C ALA A 21 -8.94 -7.05 1.36
N GLN A 22 -8.99 -6.78 2.66
CA GLN A 22 -10.09 -7.16 3.55
C GLN A 22 -10.14 -6.11 4.66
N ALA A 23 -11.17 -5.27 4.67
CA ALA A 23 -11.50 -4.34 5.78
C ALA A 23 -12.67 -3.42 5.37
N ALA A 24 -12.64 -2.93 4.13
CA ALA A 24 -13.60 -1.97 3.60
C ALA A 24 -13.46 -1.90 2.07
N PRO A 25 -14.49 -1.46 1.33
CA PRO A 25 -14.33 -1.08 -0.06
C PRO A 25 -13.45 0.19 -0.20
N PRO A 26 -12.86 0.43 -1.39
CA PRO A 26 -12.89 -0.45 -2.55
C PRO A 26 -11.83 -1.57 -2.47
N ALA A 27 -12.11 -2.70 -3.11
CA ALA A 27 -11.09 -3.69 -3.43
C ALA A 27 -10.15 -3.16 -4.52
N ALA A 28 -8.95 -3.75 -4.67
CA ALA A 28 -7.93 -3.27 -5.62
C ALA A 28 -8.46 -3.19 -7.06
N GLY A 29 -9.15 -4.22 -7.54
CA GLY A 29 -9.76 -4.22 -8.86
C GLY A 29 -10.86 -3.17 -9.04
N GLU A 30 -11.63 -2.86 -8.00
CA GLU A 30 -12.67 -1.81 -8.06
C GLU A 30 -12.05 -0.42 -8.19
N ALA A 31 -11.01 -0.14 -7.41
CA ALA A 31 -10.28 1.13 -7.50
C ALA A 31 -9.64 1.32 -8.89
N VAL A 32 -9.06 0.26 -9.47
CA VAL A 32 -8.49 0.30 -10.82
C VAL A 32 -9.59 0.54 -11.86
N ARG A 33 -10.73 -0.16 -11.78
CA ARG A 33 -11.87 0.05 -12.69
C ARG A 33 -12.43 1.47 -12.61
N ALA A 34 -12.52 2.05 -11.42
CA ALA A 34 -12.96 3.44 -11.26
C ALA A 34 -12.03 4.41 -12.00
N PHE A 35 -10.71 4.26 -11.81
CA PHE A 35 -9.74 5.07 -12.55
C PHE A 35 -9.75 4.83 -14.06
N ARG A 36 -10.01 3.60 -14.52
CA ARG A 36 -10.21 3.31 -15.95
C ARG A 36 -11.45 4.03 -16.50
N ALA A 37 -12.55 4.05 -15.75
CA ALA A 37 -13.78 4.75 -16.13
C ALA A 37 -13.59 6.28 -16.23
N GLU A 38 -12.66 6.85 -15.45
CA GLU A 38 -12.21 8.25 -15.58
C GLU A 38 -11.29 8.49 -16.80
N GLY A 39 -11.00 7.47 -17.62
CA GLY A 39 -10.17 7.58 -18.82
C GLY A 39 -8.66 7.41 -18.58
N ARG A 40 -8.24 7.06 -17.36
CA ARG A 40 -6.81 6.88 -17.04
C ARG A 40 -6.27 5.60 -17.65
N ARG A 41 -5.07 5.67 -18.22
CA ARG A 41 -4.48 4.54 -18.97
C ARG A 41 -3.29 3.86 -18.30
N HIS A 42 -2.57 4.57 -17.45
CA HIS A 42 -1.38 4.08 -16.75
C HIS A 42 -1.65 4.10 -15.25
N ILE A 43 -2.17 2.98 -14.73
CA ILE A 43 -2.57 2.83 -13.33
C ILE A 43 -1.61 1.83 -12.70
N ALA A 44 -0.85 2.27 -11.70
CA ALA A 44 -0.01 1.40 -10.89
C ALA A 44 -0.65 1.17 -9.53
N VAL A 45 -0.48 -0.03 -8.97
CA VAL A 45 -0.93 -0.39 -7.62
C VAL A 45 0.28 -0.63 -6.73
N ALA A 46 0.42 0.19 -5.70
CA ALA A 46 1.43 -0.02 -4.66
C ALA A 46 0.92 -1.06 -3.64
N SER A 47 1.82 -1.92 -3.16
CA SER A 47 1.54 -2.93 -2.15
C SER A 47 1.91 -2.40 -0.76
N PHE A 48 0.98 -2.49 0.19
CA PHE A 48 1.21 -2.15 1.61
C PHE A 48 1.07 -3.40 2.49
N PHE A 49 1.68 -4.49 2.03
CA PHE A 49 1.82 -5.76 2.76
C PHE A 49 3.28 -5.95 3.16
N LEU A 50 3.51 -6.55 4.34
CA LEU A 50 4.88 -6.86 4.78
C LEU A 50 5.40 -8.16 4.17
N THR A 51 4.52 -9.15 3.95
CA THR A 51 4.89 -10.46 3.42
C THR A 51 4.04 -10.81 2.21
N PRO A 52 4.54 -11.68 1.33
CA PRO A 52 3.68 -12.44 0.41
C PRO A 52 2.61 -13.24 1.17
N GLY A 53 1.55 -13.62 0.46
CA GLY A 53 0.49 -14.47 0.99
C GLY A 53 -0.88 -14.16 0.40
N PRO A 54 -1.91 -14.96 0.76
CA PRO A 54 -3.16 -15.02 0.02
C PRO A 54 -3.85 -13.67 -0.18
N LEU A 55 -3.78 -12.77 0.81
CA LEU A 55 -4.38 -11.43 0.70
C LEU A 55 -3.63 -10.52 -0.26
N ALA A 56 -2.30 -10.55 -0.24
CA ALA A 56 -1.46 -9.77 -1.13
C ALA A 56 -1.60 -10.28 -2.57
N ASP A 57 -1.54 -11.61 -2.73
CA ASP A 57 -1.65 -12.29 -4.02
C ASP A 57 -3.02 -12.01 -4.65
N ARG A 58 -4.11 -12.16 -3.87
CA ARG A 58 -5.46 -11.89 -4.38
C ARG A 58 -5.67 -10.42 -4.75
N ALA A 59 -5.11 -9.49 -3.97
CA ALA A 59 -5.18 -8.07 -4.30
C ALA A 59 -4.43 -7.74 -5.60
N ALA A 60 -3.27 -8.37 -5.83
CA ALA A 60 -2.50 -8.22 -7.05
C ALA A 60 -3.22 -8.78 -8.28
N GLU A 61 -3.76 -10.00 -8.17
CA GLU A 61 -4.59 -10.62 -9.22
C GLU A 61 -5.76 -9.71 -9.61
N LEU A 62 -6.57 -9.27 -8.63
CA LEU A 62 -7.72 -8.40 -8.86
C LEU A 62 -7.35 -7.09 -9.54
N ALA A 63 -6.19 -6.51 -9.18
CA ALA A 63 -5.69 -5.29 -9.80
C ALA A 63 -5.28 -5.52 -11.25
N LEU A 64 -4.54 -6.59 -11.53
CA LEU A 64 -4.09 -6.95 -12.89
C LEU A 64 -5.27 -7.30 -13.80
N GLU A 65 -6.21 -8.10 -13.31
CA GLU A 65 -7.47 -8.44 -14.02
C GLU A 65 -8.28 -7.18 -14.37
N ALA A 66 -8.28 -6.17 -13.49
CA ALA A 66 -8.93 -4.88 -13.73
C ALA A 66 -8.14 -3.95 -14.68
N GLY A 67 -6.97 -4.37 -15.14
CA GLY A 67 -6.12 -3.62 -16.05
C GLY A 67 -5.16 -2.65 -15.37
N ALA A 68 -4.64 -2.97 -14.19
CA ALA A 68 -3.47 -2.28 -13.66
C ALA A 68 -2.28 -2.51 -14.60
N ALA A 69 -1.50 -1.46 -14.87
CA ALA A 69 -0.29 -1.54 -15.68
C ALA A 69 0.88 -2.19 -14.92
N ALA A 70 0.89 -2.06 -13.60
CA ALA A 70 1.88 -2.69 -12.72
C ALA A 70 1.31 -2.83 -11.31
N VAL A 71 1.77 -3.86 -10.60
CA VAL A 71 1.53 -4.06 -9.17
C VAL A 71 2.87 -4.28 -8.51
N ALA A 72 3.17 -3.51 -7.45
CA ALA A 72 4.41 -3.68 -6.69
C ALA A 72 4.37 -4.95 -5.82
N GLU A 73 5.52 -5.59 -5.62
CA GLU A 73 5.67 -6.67 -4.65
C GLU A 73 5.43 -6.18 -3.21
N PRO A 74 5.05 -7.07 -2.27
CA PRO A 74 5.06 -6.76 -0.83
C PRO A 74 6.40 -6.17 -0.37
N LEU A 75 6.35 -5.31 0.65
CA LEU A 75 7.51 -4.55 1.14
C LEU A 75 8.66 -5.45 1.62
N GLY A 76 8.35 -6.64 2.13
CA GLY A 76 9.36 -7.58 2.60
C GLY A 76 10.29 -6.99 3.65
N ALA A 77 11.55 -7.44 3.63
CA ALA A 77 12.62 -6.97 4.50
C ALA A 77 13.31 -5.70 3.96
N HIS A 78 12.57 -4.77 3.37
CA HIS A 78 13.14 -3.52 2.87
C HIS A 78 13.87 -2.77 4.00
N PRO A 79 15.09 -2.20 3.77
CA PRO A 79 15.86 -1.54 4.82
C PRO A 79 15.10 -0.44 5.58
N GLU A 80 14.20 0.28 4.91
CA GLU A 80 13.35 1.29 5.58
C GLU A 80 12.32 0.69 6.55
N VAL A 81 11.83 -0.52 6.28
CA VAL A 81 10.95 -1.23 7.21
C VAL A 81 11.75 -1.60 8.46
N ALA A 82 12.96 -2.15 8.28
CA ALA A 82 13.85 -2.49 9.39
C ALA A 82 14.20 -1.25 10.23
N ARG A 83 14.58 -0.13 9.58
CA ARG A 83 14.83 1.14 10.26
C ARG A 83 13.61 1.64 11.04
N THR A 84 12.43 1.55 10.45
CA THR A 84 11.18 1.98 11.11
C THR A 84 10.88 1.12 12.34
N VAL A 85 11.06 -0.19 12.25
CA VAL A 85 10.89 -1.11 13.39
C VAL A 85 11.87 -0.78 14.51
N LEU A 86 13.15 -0.61 14.19
CA LEU A 86 14.18 -0.27 15.18
C LEU A 86 13.91 1.08 15.84
N ALA A 87 13.51 2.10 15.08
CA ALA A 87 13.18 3.41 15.64
C ALA A 87 12.00 3.32 16.62
N ARG A 88 10.95 2.55 16.29
CA ARG A 88 9.81 2.33 17.19
C ARG A 88 10.20 1.55 18.44
N TYR A 89 11.03 0.53 18.29
CA TYR A 89 11.55 -0.23 19.41
C TYR A 89 12.37 0.65 20.35
N ALA A 90 13.30 1.45 19.82
CA ALA A 90 14.14 2.34 20.62
C ALA A 90 13.30 3.32 21.45
N VAL A 91 12.24 3.90 20.88
CA VAL A 91 11.32 4.78 21.61
C VAL A 91 10.63 4.04 22.76
N GLY A 92 10.10 2.83 22.51
CA GLY A 92 9.42 2.05 23.56
C GLY A 92 10.39 1.50 24.63
N ALA A 93 11.63 1.20 24.23
CA ALA A 93 12.64 0.66 25.13
C ALA A 93 13.19 1.69 26.13
N VAL A 94 12.96 3.00 25.91
CA VAL A 94 13.32 4.04 26.89
C VAL A 94 12.67 3.77 28.25
N GLU A 95 11.46 3.22 28.27
CA GLU A 95 10.75 2.88 29.51
C GLU A 95 11.31 1.63 30.21
N LEU A 96 12.16 0.85 29.53
CA LEU A 96 12.73 -0.40 30.04
C LEU A 96 14.12 -0.22 30.68
N VAL A 97 14.72 0.97 30.55
CA VAL A 97 16.02 1.27 31.18
C VAL A 97 15.74 1.83 32.58
N PRO A 98 16.17 1.15 33.66
CA PRO A 98 16.11 1.73 35.00
C PRO A 98 16.98 2.98 35.03
N VAL A 99 16.38 4.10 35.43
CA VAL A 99 17.12 5.32 35.83
C VAL A 99 17.83 5.12 37.16
#